data_AF-A0A6J8CZ94-F1
#
_entry.id   AF-A0A6J8CZ94-F1
#
_cell.length_a   1.000
_cell.length_b   1.000
_cell.length_c   1.000
_cell.angle_alpha   90.00
_cell.angle_beta   90.00
_cell.angle_gamma   90.00
#
_symmetry.space_group_name_H-M   'P 1'
#
loop_
_entity.id
_entity.type
_entity.pdbx_description
1 polymer ?
#
loop_
_entity_poly.entity_id
_entity_poly.type
_entity_poly.pdbx_seq_one_letter_code
_entity_poly.pdbx_strand_id
1 'polypeptide(L)'
;MEKGLKSLSRHPFGDHSMCNKSWCHFVTNQQEVYKSLLNGKHIQDQKLKETLTEVFDLYINHAEKLASLGSTQANESFNKTVGSKAPKSHHYSGSASLNYRVTGSVLQKNIGYTYVSLVHKRMGLSSGAHTMCLAKLKDLQSRKRRAIATTRKVKIKRLALKSKKSKSYAASISEH
;
A
#
# COMPACT_ATOMS: atom_id res chain seq x y z
N MET A 1 -14.12 4.71 -8.53
CA MET A 1 -13.06 5.75 -8.60
C MET A 1 -13.55 6.94 -9.42
N GLU A 2 -14.05 6.70 -10.63
CA GLU A 2 -14.59 7.70 -11.57
C GLU A 2 -15.52 8.75 -10.96
N LYS A 3 -16.60 8.31 -10.26
CA LYS A 3 -17.55 9.22 -9.59
C LYS A 3 -16.87 10.14 -8.55
N GLY A 4 -15.84 9.63 -7.87
CA GLY A 4 -15.05 10.41 -6.92
C GLY A 4 -14.22 11.50 -7.60
N LEU A 5 -13.57 11.17 -8.72
CA LEU A 5 -12.79 12.13 -9.52
C LEU A 5 -13.68 13.24 -10.12
N LYS A 6 -14.84 12.86 -10.68
CA LYS A 6 -15.84 13.82 -11.15
C LYS A 6 -16.30 14.75 -10.03
N SER A 7 -16.53 14.21 -8.84
CA SER A 7 -16.89 15.03 -7.68
C SER A 7 -15.76 15.95 -7.22
N LEU A 8 -14.50 15.53 -7.27
CA LEU A 8 -13.33 16.34 -6.90
C LEU A 8 -13.12 17.53 -7.83
N SER A 9 -13.37 17.35 -9.14
CA SER A 9 -13.27 18.44 -10.12
C SER A 9 -14.31 19.57 -9.91
N ARG A 10 -15.43 19.25 -9.27
CA ARG A 10 -16.61 20.13 -9.13
C ARG A 10 -16.78 20.70 -7.73
N HIS A 11 -16.50 19.90 -6.71
CA HIS A 11 -16.72 20.24 -5.30
C HIS A 11 -16.05 21.54 -4.85
N PRO A 12 -14.77 21.85 -5.20
CA PRO A 12 -14.14 23.11 -4.78
C PRO A 12 -14.78 24.36 -5.38
N PHE A 13 -15.55 24.21 -6.46
CA PHE A 13 -16.22 25.28 -7.21
C PHE A 13 -17.71 25.42 -6.86
N GLY A 14 -18.16 24.78 -5.77
CA GLY A 14 -19.54 24.90 -5.30
C GLY A 14 -20.55 23.96 -5.95
N ASP A 15 -20.11 23.09 -6.88
CA ASP A 15 -20.99 22.06 -7.45
C ASP A 15 -20.88 20.75 -6.66
N HIS A 16 -21.93 20.48 -5.88
CA HIS A 16 -22.06 19.30 -5.03
C HIS A 16 -22.90 18.17 -5.65
N SER A 17 -23.34 18.29 -6.91
CA SER A 17 -24.23 17.33 -7.58
C SER A 17 -23.72 15.88 -7.56
N MET A 18 -22.39 15.71 -7.62
CA MET A 18 -21.73 14.40 -7.67
C MET A 18 -21.11 13.96 -6.33
N CYS A 19 -21.30 14.75 -5.26
CA CYS A 19 -20.71 14.49 -3.96
C CYS A 19 -21.37 13.31 -3.23
N ASN A 20 -20.63 12.72 -2.27
CA ASN A 20 -21.15 11.69 -1.37
C ASN A 20 -21.22 12.22 0.07
N LYS A 21 -22.29 11.86 0.79
CA LYS A 21 -22.53 12.19 2.21
C LYS A 21 -21.40 11.73 3.14
N SER A 22 -20.63 10.71 2.77
CA SER A 22 -19.55 10.17 3.60
C SER A 22 -18.38 11.13 3.83
N TRP A 23 -18.23 12.17 2.99
CA TRP A 23 -17.14 13.14 3.10
C TRP A 23 -17.55 14.57 2.77
N CYS A 24 -18.62 14.78 2.00
CA CYS A 24 -19.09 16.11 1.68
C CYS A 24 -20.16 16.55 2.70
N HIS A 25 -19.76 17.40 3.64
CA HIS A 25 -20.67 17.86 4.68
C HIS A 25 -21.77 18.80 4.15
N PHE A 26 -21.54 19.50 3.04
CA PHE A 26 -22.55 20.34 2.38
C PHE A 26 -23.79 19.56 1.92
N VAL A 27 -23.62 18.28 1.51
CA VAL A 27 -24.75 17.41 1.13
C VAL A 27 -25.63 17.05 2.33
N THR A 28 -25.04 17.07 3.53
CA THR A 28 -25.73 16.78 4.79
C THR A 28 -26.29 18.05 5.44
N ASN A 29 -25.59 19.17 5.31
CA ASN A 29 -25.97 20.47 5.86
C ASN A 29 -25.68 21.60 4.85
N GLN A 30 -26.74 22.16 4.26
CA GLN A 30 -26.65 23.15 3.18
C GLN A 30 -26.07 24.52 3.61
N GLN A 31 -25.81 24.70 4.91
CA GLN A 31 -25.20 25.92 5.46
C GLN A 31 -23.69 25.79 5.72
N GLU A 32 -23.08 24.66 5.36
CA GLU A 32 -21.68 24.41 5.70
C GLU A 32 -20.70 25.16 4.78
N VAL A 33 -19.78 25.93 5.40
CA VAL A 33 -18.74 26.71 4.72
C VAL A 33 -17.44 25.93 4.55
N TYR A 34 -16.68 26.26 3.50
CA TYR A 34 -15.38 25.65 3.23
C TYR A 34 -14.34 26.06 4.27
N LYS A 35 -14.11 25.22 5.28
CA LYS A 35 -13.13 25.47 6.36
C LYS A 35 -11.69 25.66 5.86
N SER A 36 -11.37 25.09 4.70
CA SER A 36 -10.03 25.12 4.10
C SER A 36 -9.80 26.29 3.13
N LEU A 37 -10.83 27.05 2.78
CA LEU A 37 -10.75 28.17 1.84
C LEU A 37 -10.95 29.50 2.57
N LEU A 38 -10.21 30.54 2.16
CA LEU A 38 -10.41 31.88 2.71
C LEU A 38 -11.85 32.34 2.49
N ASN A 39 -12.44 32.93 3.53
CA ASN A 39 -13.82 33.43 3.57
C ASN A 39 -14.91 32.35 3.46
N GLY A 40 -14.55 31.06 3.54
CA GLY A 40 -15.53 29.96 3.51
C GLY A 40 -16.26 29.78 2.18
N LYS A 41 -15.85 30.52 1.13
CA LYS A 41 -16.48 30.52 -0.19
C LYS A 41 -15.79 29.51 -1.11
N HIS A 42 -16.54 29.04 -2.09
CA HIS A 42 -16.02 28.21 -3.18
C HIS A 42 -15.09 29.02 -4.08
N ILE A 43 -14.24 28.33 -4.83
CA ILE A 43 -13.35 28.92 -5.82
C ILE A 43 -14.18 29.42 -7.00
N GLN A 44 -13.93 30.67 -7.45
CA GLN A 44 -14.67 31.31 -8.54
C GLN A 44 -13.88 31.44 -9.85
N ASP A 45 -12.59 31.10 -9.84
CA ASP A 45 -11.75 31.18 -11.04
C ASP A 45 -12.17 30.13 -12.07
N GLN A 46 -12.78 30.61 -13.16
CA GLN A 46 -13.29 29.78 -14.25
C GLN A 46 -12.17 29.14 -15.07
N LYS A 47 -11.05 29.84 -15.27
CA LYS A 47 -9.90 29.31 -16.03
C LYS A 47 -9.24 28.17 -15.26
N LEU A 48 -9.13 28.31 -13.94
CA LEU A 48 -8.66 27.25 -13.06
C LEU A 48 -9.60 26.03 -13.08
N LYS A 49 -10.91 26.27 -13.10
CA LYS A 49 -11.91 25.20 -13.20
C LYS A 49 -11.77 24.39 -14.48
N GLU A 50 -11.63 25.06 -15.62
CA GLU A 50 -11.46 24.43 -16.93
C GLU A 50 -10.16 23.61 -16.97
N THR A 51 -9.04 24.22 -16.59
CA THR A 51 -7.73 23.55 -16.55
C THR A 51 -7.74 22.32 -15.65
N LEU A 52 -8.35 22.42 -14.45
CA LEU A 52 -8.45 21.26 -13.56
C LEU A 52 -9.37 20.19 -14.12
N THR A 53 -10.46 20.57 -14.77
CA THR A 53 -11.40 19.63 -15.39
C THR A 53 -10.69 18.79 -16.47
N GLU A 54 -9.92 19.43 -17.34
CA GLU A 54 -9.10 18.73 -18.35
C GLU A 54 -8.14 17.72 -17.72
N VAL A 55 -7.45 18.13 -16.66
CA VAL A 55 -6.54 17.24 -15.91
C VAL A 55 -7.30 16.06 -15.32
N PHE A 56 -8.44 16.30 -14.67
CA PHE A 56 -9.26 15.24 -14.08
C PHE A 56 -9.86 14.30 -15.12
N ASP A 57 -10.24 14.80 -16.29
CA ASP A 57 -10.79 14.00 -17.39
C ASP A 57 -9.78 12.98 -17.93
N LEU A 58 -8.50 13.35 -18.02
CA LEU A 58 -7.42 12.40 -18.33
C LEU A 58 -7.36 11.24 -17.33
N TYR A 59 -7.50 11.52 -16.04
CA TYR A 59 -7.50 10.49 -15.00
C TYR A 59 -8.79 9.67 -14.98
N ILE A 60 -9.93 10.29 -15.27
CA ILE A 60 -11.24 9.63 -15.40
C ILE A 60 -11.19 8.61 -16.54
N ASN A 61 -10.63 8.99 -17.69
CA ASN A 61 -10.46 8.11 -18.85
C ASN A 61 -9.52 6.92 -18.58
N HIS A 62 -8.68 7.01 -17.54
CA HIS A 62 -7.79 5.94 -17.10
C HIS A 62 -8.17 5.37 -15.72
N ALA A 63 -9.36 5.68 -15.20
CA ALA A 63 -9.73 5.35 -13.84
C ALA A 63 -9.75 3.85 -13.56
N GLU A 64 -10.06 3.01 -14.56
CA GLU A 64 -10.03 1.55 -14.42
C GLU A 64 -8.59 1.03 -14.21
N LYS A 65 -7.65 1.51 -15.02
CA LYS A 65 -6.22 1.20 -14.87
C LYS A 65 -5.70 1.69 -13.52
N LEU A 66 -6.07 2.90 -13.11
CA LEU A 66 -5.64 3.49 -11.84
C LEU A 66 -6.26 2.79 -10.62
N ALA A 67 -7.50 2.31 -10.74
CA ALA A 67 -8.16 1.54 -9.67
C ALA A 67 -7.48 0.16 -9.46
N SER A 68 -6.89 -0.39 -10.51
CA SER A 68 -6.18 -1.68 -10.49
C SER A 68 -4.78 -1.64 -9.86
N LEU A 69 -4.27 -0.45 -9.47
CA LEU A 69 -3.02 -0.27 -8.71
C LEU A 69 -3.19 -0.81 -7.28
N GLY A 70 -3.34 -2.13 -7.17
CA GLY A 70 -3.50 -2.88 -5.93
C GLY A 70 -2.27 -2.82 -5.04
N SER A 71 -2.51 -3.05 -3.75
CA SER A 71 -1.59 -2.90 -2.61
C SER A 71 -0.10 -3.09 -2.91
N THR A 72 0.59 -1.99 -3.20
CA THR A 72 2.05 -1.90 -3.33
C THR A 72 2.75 -2.53 -2.13
N GLN A 73 2.22 -2.37 -0.93
CA GLN A 73 2.86 -2.88 0.29
C GLN A 73 2.84 -4.42 0.40
N ALA A 74 1.77 -5.08 -0.04
CA ALA A 74 1.70 -6.55 -0.03
C ALA A 74 2.68 -7.14 -1.06
N ASN A 75 2.74 -6.52 -2.24
CA ASN A 75 3.63 -6.88 -3.34
C ASN A 75 5.11 -6.61 -2.98
N GLU A 76 5.42 -5.45 -2.38
CA GLU A 76 6.75 -5.14 -1.86
C GLU A 76 7.20 -6.18 -0.81
N SER A 77 6.31 -6.55 0.11
CA SER A 77 6.59 -7.59 1.11
C SER A 77 6.87 -8.96 0.47
N PHE A 78 6.14 -9.30 -0.61
CA PHE A 78 6.39 -10.53 -1.36
C PHE A 78 7.73 -10.46 -2.09
N ASN A 79 8.01 -9.38 -2.82
CA ASN A 79 9.27 -9.17 -3.54
C ASN A 79 10.48 -9.22 -2.60
N LYS A 80 10.37 -8.68 -1.38
CA LYS A 80 11.42 -8.82 -0.35
C LYS A 80 11.63 -10.27 0.08
N THR A 81 10.55 -11.06 0.17
CA THR A 81 10.65 -12.48 0.52
C THR A 81 11.35 -13.25 -0.60
N VAL A 82 10.97 -13.01 -1.86
CA VAL A 82 11.64 -13.60 -3.04
C VAL A 82 13.11 -13.22 -3.06
N GLY A 83 13.43 -11.93 -2.91
CA GLY A 83 14.81 -11.44 -2.90
C GLY A 83 15.65 -12.02 -1.75
N SER A 84 15.04 -12.34 -0.60
CA SER A 84 15.74 -13.01 0.49
C SER A 84 16.05 -14.49 0.24
N LYS A 85 15.23 -15.18 -0.57
CA LYS A 85 15.44 -16.60 -0.91
C LYS A 85 16.25 -16.79 -2.20
N ALA A 86 16.16 -15.86 -3.13
CA ALA A 86 16.89 -15.83 -4.40
C ALA A 86 17.56 -14.46 -4.59
N PRO A 87 18.57 -14.13 -3.77
CA PRO A 87 19.32 -12.88 -3.92
C PRO A 87 20.00 -12.81 -5.29
N LYS A 88 19.95 -11.63 -5.92
CA LYS A 88 20.60 -11.38 -7.23
C LYS A 88 22.13 -11.50 -7.19
N SER A 89 22.73 -11.43 -6.00
CA SER A 89 24.17 -11.64 -5.81
C SER A 89 24.63 -13.08 -6.03
N HIS A 90 23.70 -14.03 -6.14
CA HIS A 90 23.99 -15.44 -6.40
C HIS A 90 23.29 -15.90 -7.67
N HIS A 91 23.99 -16.65 -8.51
CA HIS A 91 23.43 -17.22 -9.73
C HIS A 91 22.64 -18.50 -9.42
N TYR A 92 21.31 -18.44 -9.53
CA TYR A 92 20.42 -19.61 -9.36
C TYR A 92 19.72 -20.05 -10.66
N SER A 93 19.89 -19.30 -11.76
CA SER A 93 19.17 -19.52 -13.01
C SER A 93 19.69 -20.70 -13.84
N GLY A 94 20.89 -21.22 -13.55
CA GLY A 94 21.48 -22.38 -14.24
C GLY A 94 20.84 -23.72 -13.90
N SER A 95 19.81 -23.76 -13.04
CA SER A 95 19.07 -24.98 -12.71
C SER A 95 17.64 -24.65 -12.25
N ALA A 96 16.85 -25.69 -11.92
CA ALA A 96 15.54 -25.53 -11.28
C ALA A 96 15.58 -24.87 -9.89
N SER A 97 16.77 -24.59 -9.33
CA SER A 97 16.95 -23.94 -8.03
C SER A 97 16.20 -22.60 -7.92
N LEU A 98 16.24 -21.78 -8.98
CA LEU A 98 15.49 -20.52 -9.00
C LEU A 98 13.99 -20.76 -8.81
N ASN A 99 13.42 -21.72 -9.57
CA ASN A 99 12.00 -22.06 -9.49
C ASN A 99 11.62 -22.54 -8.09
N TYR A 100 12.43 -23.40 -7.45
CA TYR A 100 12.15 -23.86 -6.08
C TYR A 100 12.15 -22.73 -5.06
N ARG A 101 13.08 -21.77 -5.19
CA ARG A 101 13.18 -20.60 -4.29
C ARG A 101 12.00 -19.64 -4.46
N VAL A 102 11.59 -19.39 -5.71
CA VAL A 102 10.42 -18.55 -6.03
C VAL A 102 9.14 -19.22 -5.55
N THR A 103 8.91 -20.49 -5.89
CA THR A 103 7.75 -21.27 -5.43
C THR A 103 7.71 -21.36 -3.91
N GLY A 104 8.84 -21.60 -3.26
CA GLY A 104 8.93 -21.58 -1.79
C GLY A 104 8.61 -20.22 -1.18
N SER A 105 8.81 -19.12 -1.90
CA SER A 105 8.40 -17.77 -1.46
C SER A 105 6.89 -17.59 -1.55
N VAL A 106 6.27 -18.07 -2.64
CA VAL A 106 4.81 -18.08 -2.84
C VAL A 106 4.12 -18.91 -1.75
N LEU A 107 4.59 -20.14 -1.54
CA LEU A 107 4.04 -21.04 -0.52
C LEU A 107 4.16 -20.44 0.88
N GLN A 108 5.32 -19.87 1.24
CA GLN A 108 5.49 -19.21 2.53
C GLN A 108 4.55 -18.00 2.69
N LYS A 109 4.32 -17.22 1.63
CA LYS A 109 3.43 -16.04 1.69
C LYS A 109 1.98 -16.44 1.95
N ASN A 110 1.52 -17.51 1.30
CA ASN A 110 0.13 -17.95 1.35
C ASN A 110 -0.17 -18.81 2.59
N ILE A 111 0.75 -19.71 2.95
CA ILE A 111 0.52 -20.73 3.99
C ILE A 111 1.29 -20.41 5.29
N GLY A 112 2.44 -19.74 5.21
CA GLY A 112 3.41 -19.62 6.30
C GLY A 112 4.53 -20.65 6.18
N TYR A 113 5.50 -20.63 7.09
CA TYR A 113 6.68 -21.51 7.10
C TYR A 113 6.34 -22.99 7.24
N THR A 114 5.17 -23.32 7.78
CA THR A 114 4.62 -24.68 7.79
C THR A 114 4.39 -25.29 6.41
N TYR A 115 4.47 -24.53 5.31
CA TYR A 115 4.39 -25.08 3.96
C TYR A 115 5.39 -26.21 3.69
N VAL A 116 6.56 -26.20 4.33
CA VAL A 116 7.60 -27.21 4.15
C VAL A 116 7.08 -28.60 4.53
N SER A 117 6.28 -28.70 5.60
CA SER A 117 5.73 -29.99 6.00
C SER A 117 4.65 -30.51 5.05
N LEU A 118 3.91 -29.61 4.41
CA LEU A 118 2.95 -29.98 3.36
C LEU A 118 3.65 -30.49 2.10
N VAL A 119 4.77 -29.86 1.72
CA VAL A 119 5.58 -30.33 0.58
C VAL A 119 6.16 -31.71 0.89
N HIS A 120 6.76 -31.92 2.06
CA HIS A 120 7.27 -33.23 2.46
C HIS A 120 6.18 -34.31 2.43
N LYS A 121 5.00 -34.03 3.00
CA LYS A 121 3.87 -34.96 2.97
C LYS A 121 3.46 -35.33 1.54
N ARG A 122 3.41 -34.35 0.62
CA ARG A 122 3.09 -34.61 -0.80
C ARG A 122 4.16 -35.44 -1.51
N MET A 123 5.42 -35.30 -1.11
CA MET A 123 6.53 -36.07 -1.66
C MET A 123 6.70 -37.45 -0.99
N GLY A 124 5.80 -37.84 -0.07
CA GLY A 124 5.94 -39.09 0.68
C GLY A 124 7.08 -39.08 1.72
N LEU A 125 7.56 -37.90 2.10
CA LEU A 125 8.67 -37.72 3.05
C LEU A 125 8.18 -37.34 4.45
N SER A 126 8.88 -37.83 5.47
CA SER A 126 8.69 -37.35 6.85
C SER A 126 9.30 -35.96 7.01
N SER A 127 8.57 -35.05 7.67
CA SER A 127 9.08 -33.71 7.93
C SER A 127 10.10 -33.65 9.06
N GLY A 128 10.12 -34.63 9.95
CA GLY A 128 10.92 -34.63 11.16
C GLY A 128 10.45 -33.60 12.21
N ALA A 129 10.72 -33.87 13.49
CA ALA A 129 10.28 -33.03 14.60
C ALA A 129 10.93 -31.63 14.57
N HIS A 130 12.22 -31.55 14.25
CA HIS A 130 12.97 -30.29 14.21
C HIS A 130 12.44 -29.30 13.16
N THR A 131 12.22 -29.77 11.93
CA THR A 131 11.68 -28.93 10.84
C THR A 131 10.31 -28.38 11.21
N MET A 132 9.43 -29.22 11.77
CA MET A 132 8.11 -28.79 12.21
C MET A 132 8.18 -27.77 13.35
N CYS A 133 9.04 -28.02 14.34
CA CYS A 133 9.24 -27.10 15.46
C CYS A 133 9.72 -25.73 14.96
N LEU A 134 10.75 -25.72 14.11
CA LEU A 134 11.30 -24.50 13.53
C LEU A 134 10.26 -23.75 12.69
N ALA A 135 9.50 -24.45 11.84
CA ALA A 135 8.45 -23.85 11.02
C ALA A 135 7.37 -23.17 11.89
N LYS A 136 6.88 -23.87 12.92
CA LYS A 136 5.91 -23.32 13.89
C LYS A 136 6.45 -22.11 14.62
N LEU A 137 7.71 -22.14 15.03
CA LEU A 137 8.39 -21.03 15.72
C LEU A 137 8.52 -19.81 14.81
N LYS A 138 8.91 -19.99 13.55
CA LYS A 138 8.97 -18.90 12.55
C LYS A 138 7.61 -18.29 12.29
N ASP A 139 6.57 -19.12 12.19
CA ASP A 139 5.19 -18.63 12.03
C ASP A 139 4.71 -17.87 13.27
N LEU A 140 5.02 -18.34 14.47
CA LEU A 140 4.73 -17.63 15.72
C LEU A 140 5.42 -16.26 15.76
N GLN A 141 6.72 -16.20 15.43
CA GLN A 141 7.47 -14.95 15.35
C GLN A 141 6.87 -13.99 14.30
N SER A 142 6.44 -14.51 13.14
CA SER A 142 5.78 -13.73 12.10
C SER A 142 4.46 -13.11 12.60
N ARG A 143 3.61 -13.90 13.27
CA ARG A 143 2.37 -13.44 13.88
C ARG A 143 2.62 -12.36 14.94
N LYS A 144 3.57 -12.60 15.84
CA LYS A 144 3.96 -11.63 16.88
C LYS A 144 4.41 -10.30 16.28
N ARG A 145 5.28 -10.33 15.25
CA ARG A 145 5.71 -9.11 14.54
C ARG A 145 4.55 -8.38 13.88
N ARG A 146 3.61 -9.10 13.26
CA ARG A 146 2.41 -8.51 12.63
C ARG A 146 1.51 -7.83 13.66
N ALA A 147 1.25 -8.49 14.80
CA ALA A 147 0.45 -7.93 15.89
C ALA A 147 1.10 -6.68 16.48
N ILE A 148 2.43 -6.67 16.66
CA ILE A 148 3.17 -5.50 17.14
C ILE A 148 3.10 -4.35 16.10
N ALA A 149 3.22 -4.66 14.82
CA ALA A 149 3.26 -3.66 13.75
C ALA A 149 1.95 -2.86 13.58
N THR A 150 0.81 -3.39 14.04
CA THR A 150 -0.49 -2.71 14.00
C THR A 150 -0.74 -1.81 15.20
N THR A 151 0.05 -1.93 16.27
CA THR A 151 -0.11 -1.14 17.50
C THR A 151 0.11 0.36 17.27
N ARG A 152 -0.65 1.20 18.01
CA ARG A 152 -0.53 2.66 17.96
C ARG A 152 0.89 3.14 18.26
N LYS A 153 1.55 2.55 19.27
CA LYS A 153 2.93 2.90 19.65
C LYS A 153 3.89 2.76 18.48
N VAL A 154 3.82 1.65 17.73
CA VAL A 154 4.67 1.42 16.56
C VAL A 154 4.32 2.36 15.40
N LYS A 155 3.03 2.64 15.18
CA LYS A 155 2.60 3.61 14.16
C LYS A 155 3.13 5.02 14.45
N ILE A 156 3.02 5.50 15.69
CA ILE A 156 3.56 6.81 16.11
C ILE A 156 5.08 6.85 15.93
N LYS A 157 5.80 5.82 16.39
CA LYS A 157 7.25 5.73 16.20
C LYS A 157 7.65 5.80 14.73
N ARG A 158 6.91 5.13 13.84
CA ARG A 158 7.15 5.18 12.39
C ARG A 158 6.96 6.59 11.82
N LEU A 159 5.91 7.32 12.24
CA LEU A 159 5.67 8.70 11.81
C LEU A 159 6.80 9.63 12.28
N ALA A 160 7.23 9.50 13.53
CA ALA A 160 8.33 10.29 14.08
C ALA A 160 9.64 10.04 13.30
N LEU A 161 9.96 8.77 13.01
CA LEU A 161 11.15 8.43 12.21
C LEU A 161 11.05 8.96 10.77
N LYS A 162 9.86 8.91 10.15
CA LYS A 162 9.64 9.47 8.81
C LYS A 162 9.86 10.99 8.80
N SER A 163 9.32 11.70 9.79
CA SER A 163 9.53 13.14 9.94
C SER A 163 11.01 13.50 10.12
N LYS A 164 11.74 12.76 10.97
CA LYS A 164 13.20 12.95 11.14
C LYS A 164 13.96 12.77 9.83
N LYS A 165 13.65 11.72 9.05
CA LYS A 165 14.29 11.47 7.76
C LYS A 165 14.02 12.59 6.75
N SER A 166 12.77 13.07 6.66
CA SER A 166 12.43 14.18 5.78
C SER A 166 13.16 15.48 6.16
N LYS A 167 13.31 15.77 7.46
CA LYS A 167 14.08 16.93 7.93
C LYS A 167 15.57 16.82 7.60
N SER A 168 16.16 15.64 7.76
CA SER A 168 17.57 15.39 7.40
C SER A 168 17.80 15.53 5.88
N TYR A 169 16.84 15.06 5.07
CA TYR A 169 16.91 15.22 3.62
C TYR A 169 16.77 16.69 3.18
N ALA A 170 15.87 17.45 3.82
CA ALA A 170 15.74 18.88 3.56
C ALA A 170 17.01 19.66 3.95
N ALA A 171 17.63 19.33 5.10
CA ALA A 171 18.87 19.96 5.55
C ALA A 171 20.06 19.69 4.61
N SER A 172 20.16 18.48 4.05
CA SER A 172 21.22 18.12 3.10
C SER A 172 21.03 18.74 1.70
N ILE A 173 19.82 19.19 1.36
CA ILE A 173 19.57 19.94 0.12
C ILE A 173 19.89 21.44 0.30
N SER A 174 19.73 21.99 1.50
CA SER A 174 20.04 23.40 1.79
C SER A 174 21.53 23.72 1.96
N GLU A 175 22.41 22.71 1.98
CA GLU A 175 23.86 22.85 2.11
C GLU A 175 24.60 22.77 0.74
N HIS A 176 23.85 22.76 -0.37
CA HIS A 176 24.32 22.81 -1.75
C HIS A 176 23.62 23.95 -2.50
#